data_AF-A0A966R531-F1
#
_entry.id   AF-A0A966R531-F1
#
_cell.length_a   1.000
_cell.length_b   1.000
_cell.length_c   1.000
_cell.angle_alpha   90.00
_cell.angle_beta   90.00
_cell.angle_gamma   90.00
#
_symmetry.space_group_name_H-M   'P 1'
#
loop_
_entity.id
_entity.type
_entity.pdbx_description
1 polymer ?
#
loop_
_entity_poly.entity_id
_entity_poly.type
_entity_poly.pdbx_seq_one_letter_code
_entity_poly.pdbx_strand_id
1 'polypeptide(L)'
;HQSLTSNTTGGANTAIGQNCLYSNTTGTQNTAVGVGALTANTTGNENTAIGRSALVTNTAGTANTAVGLQALQYNTTGNGNTATGYQALVSNTTGNTNNAIGYGCHGVSSFA
;
A
#
# COMPACT_ATOMS: atom_id res chain seq x y z
N HIS A 1 -1.99 -20.50 3.02
CA HIS A 1 -2.56 -19.13 3.00
C HIS A 1 -2.12 -18.46 4.29
N GLN A 2 -1.16 -17.54 4.25
CA GLN A 2 -0.62 -16.85 5.42
C GLN A 2 -0.85 -15.34 5.27
N SER A 3 -1.39 -14.72 6.31
CA SER A 3 -1.65 -13.27 6.44
C SER A 3 -1.37 -12.87 7.89
N LEU A 4 -0.85 -11.66 8.13
CA LEU A 4 -0.53 -11.12 9.48
C LEU A 4 0.44 -11.97 10.32
N THR A 5 1.29 -12.77 9.68
CA THR A 5 2.15 -13.74 10.39
C THR A 5 3.26 -13.11 11.23
N SER A 6 3.72 -11.91 10.88
CA SER A 6 4.78 -11.22 11.61
C SER A 6 4.27 -10.13 12.56
N ASN A 7 2.96 -10.02 12.73
CA ASN A 7 2.33 -8.93 13.46
C ASN A 7 2.59 -9.05 14.96
N THR A 8 3.42 -8.18 15.51
CA THR A 8 3.83 -8.23 16.92
C THR A 8 2.98 -7.34 17.81
N THR A 9 2.71 -6.10 17.39
CA THR A 9 1.90 -5.12 18.18
C THR A 9 0.87 -4.34 17.35
N GLY A 10 0.80 -4.57 16.05
CA GLY A 10 -0.10 -3.85 15.15
C GLY A 10 -1.57 -4.26 15.28
N GLY A 11 -2.42 -3.42 15.86
CA GLY A 11 -3.87 -3.64 15.93
C GLY A 11 -4.65 -3.21 14.68
N ALA A 12 -5.89 -3.70 14.57
CA ALA A 12 -6.91 -3.24 13.60
C ALA A 12 -6.54 -3.35 12.10
N ASN A 13 -5.75 -4.36 11.74
CA ASN A 13 -5.43 -4.63 10.33
C ASN A 13 -6.43 -5.61 9.70
N THR A 14 -6.90 -5.32 8.48
CA THR A 14 -7.70 -6.24 7.67
C THR A 14 -6.82 -6.83 6.57
N ALA A 15 -6.73 -8.16 6.49
CA ALA A 15 -5.85 -8.86 5.57
C ALA A 15 -6.60 -10.00 4.87
N ILE A 16 -6.89 -9.84 3.57
CA ILE A 16 -7.64 -10.81 2.77
C ILE A 16 -6.85 -11.17 1.51
N GLY A 17 -6.41 -12.43 1.43
CA GLY A 17 -5.64 -12.96 0.30
C GLY A 17 -4.31 -13.56 0.74
N GLN A 18 -3.62 -14.23 -0.19
CA GLN A 18 -2.33 -14.84 0.12
C GLN A 18 -1.23 -13.79 0.26
N ASN A 19 -0.41 -13.91 1.33
CA ASN A 19 0.77 -13.08 1.60
C ASN A 19 0.46 -11.59 1.80
N CYS A 20 -0.77 -11.25 2.18
CA CYS A 20 -1.10 -9.88 2.56
C CYS A 20 -0.58 -9.57 3.97
N LEU A 21 0.00 -8.38 4.15
CA LEU A 21 0.57 -7.93 5.44
C LEU A 21 1.54 -8.94 6.09
N TYR A 22 2.29 -9.70 5.28
CA TYR A 22 3.13 -10.79 5.76
C TYR A 22 4.24 -10.31 6.70
N SER A 23 4.89 -9.19 6.37
CA SER A 23 6.01 -8.62 7.12
C SER A 23 5.60 -7.54 8.14
N ASN A 24 4.30 -7.30 8.34
CA ASN A 24 3.82 -6.25 9.25
C ASN A 24 4.24 -6.56 10.67
N THR A 25 5.00 -5.69 11.32
CA THR A 25 5.46 -5.88 12.71
C THR A 25 4.65 -5.01 13.65
N THR A 26 4.71 -3.69 13.48
CA THR A 26 4.06 -2.72 14.37
C THR A 26 3.02 -1.85 13.68
N GLY A 27 2.86 -1.97 12.35
CA GLY A 27 1.89 -1.19 11.57
C GLY A 27 0.45 -1.48 11.99
N THR A 28 -0.37 -0.44 12.09
CA THR A 28 -1.76 -0.47 12.56
C THR A 28 -2.72 0.08 11.51
N GLN A 29 -3.99 -0.31 11.59
CA GLN A 29 -5.08 0.24 10.77
C GLN A 29 -4.87 0.12 9.25
N ASN A 30 -4.17 -0.92 8.81
CA ASN A 30 -3.98 -1.19 7.39
C ASN A 30 -5.06 -2.12 6.84
N THR A 31 -5.57 -1.83 5.64
CA THR A 31 -6.47 -2.70 4.90
C THR A 31 -5.74 -3.24 3.67
N ALA A 32 -5.51 -4.55 3.62
CA ALA A 32 -4.84 -5.24 2.52
C ALA A 32 -5.77 -6.31 1.94
N VAL A 33 -6.23 -6.12 0.71
CA VAL A 33 -7.14 -7.04 0.01
C VAL A 33 -6.56 -7.37 -1.36
N GLY A 34 -6.14 -8.62 -1.54
CA GLY A 34 -5.51 -9.11 -2.77
C GLY A 34 -4.21 -9.85 -2.50
N VAL A 35 -3.82 -10.70 -3.45
CA VAL A 35 -2.57 -11.46 -3.34
C VAL A 35 -1.38 -10.50 -3.33
N GLY A 36 -0.59 -10.57 -2.26
CA GLY A 36 0.59 -9.74 -2.08
C GLY A 36 0.32 -8.26 -1.76
N ALA A 37 -0.90 -7.89 -1.36
CA ALA A 37 -1.16 -6.50 -0.94
C ALA A 37 -0.42 -6.19 0.37
N LEU A 38 0.30 -5.06 0.44
CA LEU A 38 1.07 -4.62 1.62
C LEU A 38 2.03 -5.68 2.20
N THR A 39 2.59 -6.57 1.37
CA THR A 39 3.41 -7.69 1.86
C THR A 39 4.63 -7.23 2.67
N ALA A 40 5.31 -6.16 2.25
CA ALA A 40 6.53 -5.68 2.91
C ALA A 40 6.31 -4.58 3.96
N ASN A 41 5.06 -4.24 4.30
CA ASN A 41 4.77 -3.25 5.35
C ASN A 41 5.36 -3.73 6.66
N THR A 42 6.12 -2.89 7.36
CA THR A 42 6.69 -3.21 8.68
C THR A 42 6.09 -2.31 9.75
N THR A 43 6.20 -0.99 9.56
CA THR A 43 5.76 0.02 10.53
C THR A 43 4.73 1.01 9.99
N GLY A 44 4.43 0.97 8.68
CA GLY A 44 3.45 1.85 8.05
C GLY A 44 2.04 1.66 8.61
N ASN A 45 1.34 2.78 8.81
CA ASN A 45 -0.01 2.83 9.38
C ASN A 45 -1.01 3.41 8.38
N GLU A 46 -2.29 3.07 8.56
CA GLU A 46 -3.42 3.71 7.86
C GLU A 46 -3.34 3.57 6.33
N ASN A 47 -2.74 2.49 5.82
CA ASN A 47 -2.67 2.23 4.39
C ASN A 47 -3.84 1.37 3.92
N THR A 48 -4.45 1.75 2.80
CA THR A 48 -5.46 0.95 2.10
C THR A 48 -4.86 0.43 0.80
N ALA A 49 -4.71 -0.88 0.67
CA ALA A 49 -4.20 -1.57 -0.51
C ALA A 49 -5.21 -2.62 -1.00
N ILE A 50 -5.90 -2.31 -2.09
CA ILE A 50 -6.92 -3.18 -2.69
C ILE A 50 -6.50 -3.51 -4.11
N GLY A 51 -6.12 -4.75 -4.35
CA GLY A 51 -5.63 -5.24 -5.64
C GLY A 51 -4.43 -6.16 -5.47
N ARG A 52 -4.20 -7.03 -6.46
CA ARG A 52 -3.00 -7.86 -6.47
C ARG A 52 -1.76 -6.94 -6.53
N SER A 53 -0.82 -7.16 -5.63
CA SER A 53 0.43 -6.42 -5.55
C SER A 53 0.30 -4.89 -5.34
N ALA A 54 -0.81 -4.41 -4.77
CA ALA A 54 -0.94 -3.01 -4.37
C ALA A 54 -0.06 -2.71 -3.13
N LEU A 55 0.68 -1.60 -3.13
CA LEU A 55 1.60 -1.19 -2.03
C LEU A 55 2.58 -2.29 -1.56
N VAL A 56 3.04 -3.14 -2.48
CA VAL A 56 3.87 -4.32 -2.14
C VAL A 56 5.10 -3.97 -1.31
N THR A 57 5.82 -2.92 -1.69
CA THR A 57 7.10 -2.55 -1.04
C THR A 57 6.97 -1.47 0.02
N ASN A 58 5.75 -1.06 0.41
CA ASN A 58 5.60 -0.03 1.42
C ASN A 58 6.18 -0.55 2.72
N THR A 59 7.18 0.11 3.31
CA THR A 59 7.82 -0.34 4.56
C THR A 59 7.33 0.51 5.73
N ALA A 60 7.39 1.83 5.57
CA ALA A 60 7.07 2.80 6.61
C ALA A 60 6.09 3.89 6.17
N GLY A 61 5.74 3.96 4.88
CA GLY A 61 4.79 4.97 4.37
C GLY A 61 3.43 4.86 5.07
N THR A 62 2.81 6.02 5.35
CA THR A 62 1.54 6.12 6.06
C THR A 62 0.47 6.82 5.22
N ALA A 63 -0.79 6.53 5.54
CA ALA A 63 -1.95 7.17 4.92
C ALA A 63 -1.99 7.07 3.37
N ASN A 64 -1.50 5.97 2.80
CA ASN A 64 -1.57 5.75 1.35
C ASN A 64 -2.83 4.96 0.97
N THR A 65 -3.50 5.37 -0.11
CA THR A 65 -4.61 4.63 -0.72
C THR A 65 -4.19 4.13 -2.09
N ALA A 66 -4.11 2.81 -2.26
CA ALA A 66 -3.77 2.14 -3.52
C ALA A 66 -4.89 1.16 -3.89
N VAL A 67 -5.64 1.48 -4.94
CA VAL A 67 -6.76 0.67 -5.42
C VAL A 67 -6.52 0.31 -6.89
N GLY A 68 -6.13 -0.94 -7.14
CA GLY A 68 -5.82 -1.44 -8.47
C GLY A 68 -4.67 -2.43 -8.47
N LEU A 69 -4.56 -3.22 -9.53
CA LEU A 69 -3.43 -4.13 -9.73
C LEU A 69 -2.13 -3.29 -9.88
N GLN A 70 -1.17 -3.53 -8.98
CA GLN A 70 0.12 -2.82 -8.91
C GLN A 70 0.03 -1.30 -8.67
N ALA A 71 -1.07 -0.79 -8.12
CA ALA A 71 -1.12 0.61 -7.68
C ALA A 71 -0.11 0.85 -6.53
N LEU A 72 0.69 1.92 -6.63
CA LEU A 72 1.77 2.27 -5.68
C LEU A 72 2.71 1.10 -5.35
N GLN A 73 2.95 0.19 -6.31
CA GLN A 73 3.69 -1.05 -6.06
C GLN A 73 5.04 -0.81 -5.38
N TYR A 74 5.77 0.22 -5.80
CA TYR A 74 7.12 0.53 -5.34
C TYR A 74 7.22 1.66 -4.30
N ASN A 75 6.10 2.08 -3.68
CA ASN A 75 6.16 3.02 -2.55
C ASN A 75 6.93 2.38 -1.40
N THR A 76 7.86 3.09 -0.79
CA THR A 76 8.64 2.60 0.36
C THR A 76 8.34 3.44 1.59
N THR A 77 8.53 4.75 1.49
CA THR A 77 8.35 5.71 2.61
C THR A 77 7.45 6.90 2.27
N GLY A 78 6.92 6.98 1.06
CA GLY A 78 6.00 8.04 0.66
C GLY A 78 4.70 7.99 1.46
N ASN A 79 4.18 9.16 1.84
CA ASN A 79 3.00 9.32 2.68
C ASN A 79 1.88 10.06 1.94
N GLY A 80 0.63 9.74 2.27
CA GLY A 80 -0.53 10.49 1.77
C GLY A 80 -0.76 10.37 0.27
N ASN A 81 -0.29 9.31 -0.38
CA ASN A 81 -0.50 9.11 -1.82
C ASN A 81 -1.84 8.41 -2.09
N THR A 82 -2.57 8.88 -3.07
CA THR A 82 -3.78 8.25 -3.59
C THR A 82 -3.53 7.78 -5.03
N ALA A 83 -3.64 6.48 -5.26
CA ALA A 83 -3.46 5.84 -6.55
C ALA A 83 -4.61 4.89 -6.84
N THR A 84 -5.44 5.21 -7.83
CA THR A 84 -6.58 4.39 -8.23
C THR A 84 -6.49 4.04 -9.71
N GLY A 85 -6.27 2.76 -10.01
CA GLY A 85 -6.14 2.23 -11.36
C GLY A 85 -5.04 1.19 -11.51
N TYR A 86 -5.02 0.49 -12.64
CA TYR A 86 -3.93 -0.43 -12.97
C TYR A 86 -2.61 0.34 -13.11
N GLN A 87 -1.60 -0.03 -12.33
CA GLN A 87 -0.26 0.56 -12.35
C GLN A 87 -0.22 2.09 -12.09
N ALA A 88 -1.24 2.65 -11.42
CA ALA A 88 -1.22 4.05 -11.00
C ALA A 88 -0.09 4.29 -9.97
N LEU A 89 0.75 5.30 -10.20
CA LEU A 89 1.93 5.65 -9.37
C LEU A 89 2.86 4.47 -9.07
N VAL A 90 2.98 3.51 -9.98
CA VAL A 90 3.72 2.25 -9.73
C VAL A 90 5.14 2.49 -9.21
N SER A 91 5.83 3.53 -9.70
CA SER A 91 7.22 3.88 -9.37
C SER A 91 7.39 5.01 -8.35
N ASN A 92 6.33 5.44 -7.65
CA ASN A 92 6.50 6.42 -6.57
C ASN A 92 7.19 5.73 -5.40
N THR A 93 8.43 6.10 -5.08
CA THR A 93 9.20 5.47 -3.99
C THR A 93 9.09 6.27 -2.67
N THR A 94 9.35 7.57 -2.74
CA THR A 94 9.41 8.46 -1.56
C THR A 94 8.55 9.72 -1.70
N GLY A 95 7.87 9.91 -2.84
CA GLY A 95 7.02 11.07 -3.06
C GLY A 95 5.81 11.06 -2.14
N ASN A 96 5.43 12.23 -1.64
CA ASN A 96 4.30 12.41 -0.74
C ASN A 96 3.15 13.12 -1.47
N THR A 97 1.93 12.96 -0.96
CA THR A 97 0.75 13.76 -1.36
C THR A 97 0.45 13.74 -2.86
N ASN A 98 0.73 12.62 -3.53
CA ASN A 98 0.44 12.46 -4.95
C ASN A 98 -0.96 11.90 -5.16
N ASN A 99 -1.69 12.45 -6.13
CA ASN A 99 -2.96 11.89 -6.57
C ASN A 99 -2.85 11.43 -8.03
N ALA A 100 -3.15 10.16 -8.28
CA ALA A 100 -3.17 9.55 -9.60
C ALA A 100 -4.38 8.65 -9.77
N ILE A 101 -5.20 8.95 -10.76
CA ILE A 101 -6.40 8.17 -11.08
C ILE A 101 -6.34 7.81 -12.56
N GLY A 102 -6.42 6.52 -12.89
CA GLY A 102 -6.43 6.02 -14.27
C GLY A 102 -5.46 4.85 -14.53
N TYR A 103 -5.54 4.29 -15.73
CA TYR A 103 -4.68 3.21 -16.21
C TYR A 103 -3.29 3.73 -16.56
N GLY A 104 -2.24 3.19 -15.94
CA GLY A 104 -0.84 3.55 -16.22
C GLY A 104 -0.50 5.01 -15.91
N CYS A 105 -1.25 5.65 -15.01
CA CYS A 105 -1.02 7.04 -14.64
C CYS A 105 0.28 7.17 -13.82
N HIS A 106 1.30 7.78 -14.40
CA HIS A 106 2.54 8.20 -13.72
C HIS A 106 2.51 9.68 -13.29
N GLY A 107 1.47 10.44 -13.66
CA GLY A 107 1.38 11.88 -13.47
C GLY A 107 0.58 12.27 -12.23
N VAL A 108 1.17 13.13 -11.41
CA VAL A 108 0.61 13.61 -10.14
C VAL A 108 -0.26 14.84 -10.42
N SER A 109 -1.51 14.85 -9.98
CA SER A 109 -2.28 16.10 -9.85
C SER A 109 -2.08 16.63 -8.44
N SER A 110 -1.14 17.56 -8.24
CA SER A 110 -1.01 18.29 -6.97
C SER A 110 -2.01 19.46 -6.97
N PHE A 111 -3.06 19.39 -6.15
CA PHE A 111 -3.83 20.59 -5.81
C PHE A 111 -3.02 21.35 -4.75
N ALA A 112 -2.51 22.52 -5.12
CA ALA A 112 -1.94 23.51 -4.21
C ALA A 112 -3.01 24.54 -3.84
#